data_AF-A0A482Z0K0-F1
#
_entry.id   AF-A0A482Z0K0-F1
#
_cell.length_a   1.000
_cell.length_b   1.000
_cell.length_c   1.000
_cell.angle_alpha   90.00
_cell.angle_beta   90.00
_cell.angle_gamma   90.00
#
_symmetry.space_group_name_H-M   'P 1'
#
loop_
_entity.id
_entity.type
_entity.pdbx_description
1 polymer ?
#
loop_
_entity_poly.entity_id
_entity_poly.type
_entity_poly.pdbx_seq_one_letter_code
_entity_poly.pdbx_strand_id
1 'polypeptide(L)'
;MLSRIRFDEDSKQFKGTARAVKLFTDKFGDRPPHEYSRSDINELIRYRLYSSIATGTIERNFNALNAMINKVNTEYEIDEVHRFSKPNIPKKGEDKKERKDFSIEQIALLRLKLSKTAGVADTLVKIMLDTGMRVSEVVGLASNDVFLDVDTPYIVLHKSTFRRLKTKSSERVIPLVGSALEAIKLLDLSGEWLSPDY
;
A
#
# COMPACT_ATOMS: atom_id res chain seq x y z
N MET A 1 -22.07 1.73 -26.59
CA MET A 1 -21.62 2.65 -25.51
C MET A 1 -21.49 1.89 -24.18
N LEU A 2 -20.91 0.67 -24.18
CA LEU A 2 -20.89 -0.27 -23.05
C LEU A 2 -19.46 -0.69 -22.62
N SER A 3 -18.44 0.06 -23.04
CA SER A 3 -17.02 -0.32 -22.86
C SER A 3 -16.32 0.35 -21.65
N ARG A 4 -17.06 0.96 -20.72
CA ARG A 4 -16.50 1.99 -19.82
C ARG A 4 -16.33 1.63 -18.35
N ILE A 5 -16.55 0.38 -17.94
CA ILE A 5 -16.13 -0.07 -16.61
C ILE A 5 -15.12 -1.19 -16.75
N ARG A 6 -13.87 -0.82 -17.04
CA ARG A 6 -12.74 -1.70 -16.79
C ARG A 6 -12.43 -1.62 -15.30
N PHE A 7 -12.85 -2.63 -14.53
CA PHE A 7 -12.20 -2.87 -13.26
C PHE A 7 -10.79 -3.37 -13.57
N ASP A 8 -9.79 -2.73 -12.99
CA ASP A 8 -8.45 -3.31 -12.96
C ASP A 8 -8.51 -4.47 -11.97
N GLU A 9 -8.80 -5.66 -12.51
CA GLU A 9 -8.94 -6.91 -11.74
C GLU A 9 -7.63 -7.28 -11.01
N ASP A 10 -6.51 -6.77 -11.52
CA ASP A 10 -5.20 -6.96 -10.90
C ASP A 10 -4.89 -5.99 -9.78
N SER A 11 -5.69 -4.91 -9.66
CA SER A 11 -5.51 -3.92 -8.61
C SER A 11 -5.66 -4.53 -7.21
N LYS A 12 -4.84 -4.05 -6.28
CA LYS A 12 -4.91 -4.40 -4.86
C LYS A 12 -6.31 -4.14 -4.27
N GLN A 13 -6.97 -3.09 -4.76
CA GLN A 13 -8.32 -2.70 -4.36
C GLN A 13 -9.34 -3.75 -4.79
N PHE A 14 -9.29 -4.22 -6.04
CA PHE A 14 -10.16 -5.27 -6.55
C PHE A 14 -9.96 -6.58 -5.76
N LYS A 15 -8.72 -7.06 -5.67
CA LYS A 15 -8.37 -8.28 -4.90
C LYS A 15 -8.74 -8.18 -3.42
N GLY A 16 -8.67 -6.99 -2.83
CA GLY A 16 -9.13 -6.73 -1.46
C GLY A 16 -10.64 -6.84 -1.33
N THR A 17 -11.37 -6.24 -2.26
CA THR A 17 -12.84 -6.23 -2.29
C THR A 17 -13.41 -7.62 -2.57
N ALA A 18 -12.88 -8.33 -3.57
CA ALA A 18 -13.30 -9.69 -3.92
C ALA A 18 -13.16 -10.66 -2.74
N ARG A 19 -12.06 -10.55 -1.97
CA ARG A 19 -11.89 -11.33 -0.72
C ARG A 19 -12.92 -10.98 0.34
N ALA A 20 -13.28 -9.71 0.48
CA ALA A 20 -14.29 -9.27 1.43
C ALA A 20 -15.70 -9.75 1.02
N VAL A 21 -16.02 -9.74 -0.28
CA VAL A 21 -17.27 -10.28 -0.84
C VAL A 21 -17.34 -11.78 -0.55
N LYS A 22 -16.33 -12.54 -0.96
CA LYS A 22 -16.27 -14.00 -0.75
C LYS A 22 -16.47 -14.38 0.72
N LEU A 23 -15.77 -13.69 1.62
CA LEU A 23 -15.93 -13.89 3.07
C LEU A 23 -17.39 -13.72 3.53
N PHE A 24 -18.11 -12.76 2.95
CA PHE A 24 -19.48 -12.46 3.31
C PHE A 24 -20.45 -13.51 2.72
N THR A 25 -20.31 -13.81 1.43
CA THR A 25 -21.18 -14.77 0.71
C THR A 25 -21.00 -16.19 1.22
N ASP A 26 -19.77 -16.59 1.57
CA ASP A 26 -19.49 -17.92 2.15
C ASP A 26 -20.22 -18.14 3.48
N LYS A 27 -20.47 -17.08 4.26
CA LYS A 27 -21.12 -17.17 5.59
C LYS A 27 -22.63 -16.93 5.54
N PHE A 28 -23.10 -16.01 4.71
CA PHE A 28 -24.49 -15.54 4.72
C PHE A 28 -25.26 -15.80 3.42
N GLY A 29 -24.65 -16.52 2.48
CA GLY A 29 -25.16 -16.72 1.13
C GLY A 29 -24.97 -15.49 0.25
N ASP A 30 -25.01 -15.71 -1.06
CA ASP A 30 -25.02 -14.64 -2.05
C ASP A 30 -26.45 -14.09 -2.19
N ARG A 31 -26.66 -12.87 -1.68
CA ARG A 31 -27.95 -12.18 -1.61
C ARG A 31 -27.78 -10.71 -2.01
N PRO A 32 -28.83 -10.06 -2.52
CA PRO A 32 -28.80 -8.62 -2.76
C PRO A 32 -28.37 -7.82 -1.51
N PRO A 33 -27.56 -6.75 -1.66
CA PRO A 33 -27.04 -5.99 -0.53
C PRO A 33 -28.08 -5.44 0.46
N HIS A 34 -29.30 -5.17 -0.01
CA HIS A 34 -30.40 -4.63 0.81
C HIS A 34 -31.08 -5.69 1.69
N GLU A 35 -30.94 -6.98 1.37
CA GLU A 35 -31.52 -8.09 2.13
C GLU A 35 -30.73 -8.43 3.40
N TYR A 36 -29.46 -8.03 3.47
CA TYR A 36 -28.64 -8.30 4.64
C TYR A 36 -29.08 -7.44 5.83
N SER A 37 -29.42 -8.13 6.91
CA SER A 37 -29.90 -7.49 8.12
C SER A 37 -28.74 -6.84 8.90
N ARG A 38 -29.07 -5.93 9.84
CA ARG A 38 -28.07 -5.44 10.81
C ARG A 38 -27.51 -6.57 11.68
N SER A 39 -28.29 -7.63 11.90
CA SER A 39 -27.83 -8.81 12.64
C SER A 39 -26.72 -9.53 11.89
N ASP A 40 -26.87 -9.72 10.57
CA ASP A 40 -25.89 -10.35 9.70
C ASP A 40 -24.56 -9.58 9.74
N ILE A 41 -24.63 -8.25 9.62
CA ILE A 41 -23.46 -7.36 9.70
C ILE A 41 -22.75 -7.51 11.07
N ASN A 42 -23.51 -7.46 12.16
CA ASN A 42 -22.97 -7.58 13.51
C ASN A 42 -22.41 -8.98 13.78
N GLU A 43 -23.03 -10.03 13.25
CA GLU A 43 -22.55 -11.39 13.37
C GLU A 43 -21.23 -11.58 12.62
N LEU A 44 -21.08 -11.01 11.42
CA LEU A 44 -19.79 -11.03 10.73
C LEU A 44 -18.71 -10.34 11.56
N ILE A 45 -19.00 -9.16 12.11
CA ILE A 45 -18.05 -8.41 12.93
C ILE A 45 -17.64 -9.26 14.14
N ARG A 46 -18.59 -9.85 14.87
CA ARG A 46 -18.32 -10.73 16.01
C ARG A 46 -17.46 -11.93 15.61
N TYR A 47 -17.81 -12.60 14.53
CA TYR A 47 -17.05 -13.73 14.00
C TYR A 47 -15.59 -13.32 13.70
N ARG A 48 -15.39 -12.18 13.04
CA ARG A 48 -14.05 -11.67 12.69
C ARG A 48 -13.24 -11.26 13.92
N LEU A 49 -13.88 -10.66 14.92
CA LEU A 49 -13.25 -10.34 16.20
C LEU A 49 -12.85 -11.60 16.95
N TYR A 50 -13.70 -12.63 16.96
CA TYR A 50 -13.39 -13.94 17.57
C TYR A 50 -12.20 -14.61 16.87
N SER A 51 -12.06 -14.46 15.56
CA SER A 51 -10.88 -14.88 14.80
C SER A 51 -9.65 -13.98 14.98
N SER A 52 -9.62 -13.11 16.00
CA SER A 52 -8.51 -12.20 16.31
C SER A 52 -8.10 -11.28 15.16
N ILE A 53 -9.03 -10.95 14.26
CA ILE A 53 -8.76 -10.02 13.16
C ILE A 53 -8.79 -8.59 13.70
N ALA A 54 -7.75 -7.83 13.39
CA ALA A 54 -7.64 -6.43 13.80
C ALA A 54 -8.84 -5.58 13.35
N THR A 55 -9.32 -4.69 14.21
CA THR A 55 -10.51 -3.85 13.98
C THR A 55 -10.36 -2.98 12.74
N GLY A 56 -9.16 -2.43 12.52
CA GLY A 56 -8.84 -1.65 11.31
C GLY A 56 -8.82 -2.48 10.02
N THR A 57 -8.64 -3.79 10.09
CA THR A 57 -8.82 -4.69 8.93
C THR A 57 -10.29 -4.94 8.66
N ILE A 58 -11.09 -5.17 9.71
CA ILE A 58 -12.54 -5.35 9.59
C ILE A 58 -13.16 -4.09 8.97
N GLU A 59 -12.82 -2.91 9.46
CA GLU A 59 -13.29 -1.63 8.91
C GLU A 59 -12.93 -1.48 7.43
N ARG A 60 -11.68 -1.78 7.04
CA ARG A 60 -11.26 -1.67 5.63
C ARG A 60 -12.06 -2.59 4.72
N ASN A 61 -12.39 -3.80 5.17
CA ASN A 61 -13.24 -4.72 4.40
C ASN A 61 -14.64 -4.14 4.20
N PHE A 62 -15.27 -3.61 5.24
CA PHE A 62 -16.59 -2.98 5.13
C PHE A 62 -16.56 -1.70 4.27
N ASN A 63 -15.52 -0.88 4.37
CA ASN A 63 -15.37 0.30 3.52
C ASN A 63 -15.25 -0.09 2.04
N ALA A 64 -14.54 -1.17 1.73
CA ALA A 64 -14.44 -1.71 0.38
C ALA A 64 -15.80 -2.21 -0.15
N LEU A 65 -16.52 -3.00 0.66
CA LEU A 65 -17.87 -3.48 0.33
C LEU A 65 -18.84 -2.31 0.12
N ASN A 66 -18.85 -1.35 1.05
CA ASN A 66 -19.68 -0.15 0.97
C ASN A 66 -19.39 0.66 -0.29
N ALA A 67 -18.10 0.88 -0.64
CA ALA A 67 -17.74 1.61 -1.85
C ALA A 67 -18.16 0.85 -3.12
N MET A 68 -17.99 -0.47 -3.15
CA MET A 68 -18.40 -1.31 -4.26
C MET A 68 -19.92 -1.26 -4.48
N ILE A 69 -20.71 -1.50 -3.43
CA ILE A 69 -22.18 -1.49 -3.50
C ILE A 69 -22.69 -0.12 -3.95
N ASN A 70 -22.20 0.96 -3.33
CA ASN A 70 -22.63 2.32 -3.72
C ASN A 70 -22.25 2.65 -5.17
N LYS A 71 -21.10 2.17 -5.67
CA LYS A 71 -20.72 2.35 -7.07
C LYS A 71 -21.70 1.64 -8.00
N VAL A 72 -22.08 0.40 -7.69
CA VAL A 72 -23.08 -0.36 -8.47
C VAL A 72 -24.43 0.34 -8.40
N ASN A 73 -24.90 0.71 -7.20
CA ASN A 73 -26.19 1.39 -7.05
C ASN A 73 -26.24 2.71 -7.83
N THR A 74 -25.15 3.48 -7.84
CA THR A 74 -25.09 4.75 -8.59
C THR A 74 -25.11 4.51 -10.11
N GLU A 75 -24.36 3.51 -10.60
CA GLU A 75 -24.24 3.25 -12.03
C GLU A 75 -25.53 2.67 -12.64
N TYR A 76 -26.25 1.86 -11.86
CA TYR A 76 -27.46 1.16 -12.29
C TYR A 76 -28.73 1.77 -11.69
N GLU A 77 -28.65 2.96 -11.08
CA GLU A 77 -29.79 3.69 -10.53
C GLU A 77 -30.63 2.84 -9.54
N ILE A 78 -29.96 2.09 -8.66
CA ILE A 78 -30.58 1.24 -7.64
C ILE A 78 -30.77 2.04 -6.35
N ASP A 79 -32.01 2.37 -6.03
CA ASP A 79 -32.39 3.20 -4.86
C ASP A 79 -32.59 2.41 -3.54
N GLU A 80 -32.03 1.21 -3.46
CA GLU A 80 -32.19 0.35 -2.29
C GLU A 80 -31.15 0.63 -1.20
N VAL A 81 -31.63 0.78 0.04
CA VAL A 81 -30.76 1.07 1.18
C VAL A 81 -30.13 -0.22 1.73
N HIS A 82 -28.80 -0.31 1.68
CA HIS A 82 -28.04 -1.42 2.25
C HIS A 82 -27.47 -1.11 3.66
N ARG A 83 -26.99 -2.13 4.38
CA ARG A 83 -26.53 -2.04 5.79
C ARG A 83 -25.01 -2.12 6.01
N PHE A 84 -24.24 -2.06 4.93
CA PHE A 84 -22.77 -2.11 4.98
C PHE A 84 -22.11 -0.76 5.31
N SER A 85 -22.90 0.32 5.33
CA SER A 85 -22.43 1.65 5.69
C SER A 85 -22.22 1.76 7.21
N LYS A 86 -21.08 2.34 7.60
CA LYS A 86 -20.74 2.67 9.01
C LYS A 86 -21.02 1.52 10.00
N PRO A 87 -20.39 0.33 9.84
CA PRO A 87 -20.58 -0.78 10.77
C PRO A 87 -20.17 -0.40 12.19
N ASN A 88 -20.92 -0.86 13.19
CA ASN A 88 -20.55 -0.69 14.58
C ASN A 88 -19.53 -1.77 14.99
N ILE A 89 -18.24 -1.40 14.97
CA ILE A 89 -17.14 -2.30 15.35
C ILE A 89 -16.77 -2.02 16.82
N PRO A 90 -17.02 -2.96 17.76
CA PRO A 90 -16.63 -2.79 19.16
C PRO A 90 -15.13 -2.54 19.32
N LYS A 91 -14.76 -1.65 20.25
CA LYS A 91 -13.36 -1.33 20.60
C LYS A 91 -12.48 -0.93 19.41
N LYS A 92 -13.11 -0.34 18.38
CA LYS A 92 -12.44 0.04 17.14
C LYS A 92 -11.21 0.91 17.42
N GLY A 93 -10.05 0.44 16.99
CA GLY A 93 -8.76 1.13 17.09
C GLY A 93 -7.99 0.88 18.39
N GLU A 94 -8.58 0.26 19.41
CA GLU A 94 -7.87 -0.07 20.66
C GLU A 94 -6.79 -1.15 20.46
N ASP A 95 -6.91 -1.97 19.41
CA ASP A 95 -5.95 -2.99 19.01
C ASP A 95 -4.81 -2.45 18.12
N LYS A 96 -4.81 -1.15 17.84
CA LYS A 96 -3.78 -0.53 17.02
C LYS A 96 -2.46 -0.50 17.79
N LYS A 97 -1.49 -1.29 17.33
CA LYS A 97 -0.10 -1.21 17.81
C LYS A 97 0.62 -0.08 17.09
N GLU A 98 1.13 0.89 17.85
CA GLU A 98 2.04 1.89 17.31
C GLU A 98 3.38 1.23 16.95
N ARG A 99 3.89 1.56 15.76
CA ARG A 99 5.26 1.21 15.39
C ARG A 99 6.15 2.27 16.03
N LYS A 100 7.05 1.85 16.91
CA LYS A 100 8.07 2.74 17.46
C LYS A 100 9.07 3.06 16.37
N ASP A 101 9.51 4.31 16.35
CA ASP A 101 10.64 4.71 15.53
C ASP A 101 11.92 4.03 16.00
N PHE A 102 12.88 3.88 15.09
CA PHE A 102 14.18 3.34 15.44
C PHE A 102 14.95 4.34 16.30
N SER A 103 15.61 3.85 17.35
CA SER A 103 16.52 4.68 18.13
C SER A 103 17.78 5.01 17.33
N ILE A 104 18.50 6.05 17.75
CA ILE A 104 19.77 6.46 17.10
C ILE A 104 20.78 5.30 17.13
N GLU A 105 20.83 4.56 18.23
CA GLU A 105 21.71 3.40 18.42
C GLU A 105 21.33 2.25 17.48
N GLN A 106 20.02 2.01 17.28
CA GLN A 106 19.54 1.01 16.34
C GLN A 106 19.89 1.37 14.89
N ILE A 107 19.74 2.64 14.52
CA ILE A 107 20.14 3.15 13.20
C ILE A 107 21.65 3.02 13.01
N ALA A 108 22.45 3.39 14.02
CA ALA A 108 23.91 3.27 13.97
C ALA A 108 24.35 1.80 13.82
N LEU A 109 23.74 0.89 14.58
CA LEU A 109 23.98 -0.55 14.47
C LEU A 109 23.59 -1.09 13.08
N LEU A 110 22.47 -0.62 12.53
CA LEU A 110 22.04 -0.98 11.19
C LEU A 110 23.06 -0.54 10.14
N ARG A 111 23.54 0.72 10.19
CA ARG A 111 24.59 1.22 9.28
C ARG A 111 25.87 0.38 9.37
N LEU A 112 26.31 0.05 10.58
CA LEU A 112 27.49 -0.78 10.80
C LEU A 112 27.34 -2.20 10.22
N LYS A 113 26.13 -2.77 10.24
CA LYS A 113 25.87 -4.07 9.63
C LYS A 113 25.87 -3.97 8.11
N LEU A 114 25.18 -2.96 7.56
CA LEU A 114 25.08 -2.73 6.13
C LEU A 114 26.43 -2.37 5.49
N SER A 115 27.39 -1.80 6.23
CA SER A 115 28.74 -1.52 5.71
C SER A 115 29.55 -2.80 5.44
N LYS A 116 29.15 -3.94 6.02
CA LYS A 116 29.86 -5.23 5.90
C LYS A 116 29.25 -6.15 4.84
N THR A 117 28.17 -5.74 4.19
CA THR A 117 27.43 -6.55 3.23
C THR A 117 27.15 -5.77 1.95
N ALA A 118 27.04 -6.49 0.83
CA ALA A 118 26.90 -5.92 -0.52
C ALA A 118 25.71 -6.52 -1.29
N GLY A 119 24.72 -7.08 -0.59
CA GLY A 119 23.52 -7.61 -1.25
C GLY A 119 22.64 -6.50 -1.84
N VAL A 120 21.83 -6.84 -2.85
CA VAL A 120 20.84 -5.92 -3.45
C VAL A 120 19.90 -5.37 -2.37
N ALA A 121 19.38 -6.23 -1.49
CA ALA A 121 18.50 -5.82 -0.40
C ALA A 121 19.16 -4.82 0.55
N ASP A 122 20.44 -5.03 0.90
CA ASP A 122 21.18 -4.12 1.78
C ASP A 122 21.42 -2.76 1.12
N THR A 123 21.67 -2.76 -0.19
CA THR A 123 21.82 -1.55 -1.00
C THR A 123 20.52 -0.76 -1.03
N LEU A 124 19.38 -1.42 -1.24
CA LEU A 124 18.06 -0.79 -1.17
C LEU A 124 17.80 -0.19 0.23
N VAL A 125 18.17 -0.90 1.30
CA VAL A 125 18.01 -0.40 2.67
C VAL A 125 18.89 0.83 2.93
N LYS A 126 20.14 0.85 2.45
CA LYS A 126 21.03 2.03 2.55
C LYS A 126 20.40 3.25 1.89
N ILE A 127 19.85 3.08 0.69
CA ILE A 127 19.16 4.16 -0.03
C ILE A 127 17.96 4.64 0.78
N MET A 128 17.09 3.73 1.24
CA MET A 128 15.91 4.10 2.03
C MET A 128 16.25 4.82 3.33
N LEU A 129 17.35 4.46 3.98
CA LEU A 129 17.72 4.98 5.30
C LEU A 129 17.99 6.49 5.28
N ASP A 130 18.66 6.99 4.23
CA ASP A 130 19.00 8.42 4.12
C ASP A 130 17.97 9.21 3.30
N THR A 131 17.27 8.56 2.36
CA THR A 131 16.33 9.25 1.46
C THR A 131 14.88 9.26 1.96
N GLY A 132 14.55 8.38 2.92
CA GLY A 132 13.16 8.17 3.36
C GLY A 132 12.24 7.61 2.27
N MET A 133 12.79 7.12 1.16
CA MET A 133 12.02 6.53 0.07
C MET A 133 11.32 5.25 0.53
N ARG A 134 10.11 5.03 0.02
CA ARG A 134 9.40 3.77 0.24
C ARG A 134 10.09 2.64 -0.52
N VAL A 135 9.98 1.40 -0.04
CA VAL A 135 10.52 0.20 -0.73
C VAL A 135 10.13 0.20 -2.21
N SER A 136 8.85 0.42 -2.50
CA SER A 136 8.39 0.49 -3.88
C SER A 136 9.12 1.58 -4.64
N GLU A 137 9.26 2.78 -4.07
CA GLU A 137 9.93 3.92 -4.72
C GLU A 137 11.34 3.56 -5.16
N VAL A 138 12.16 2.98 -4.27
CA VAL A 138 13.56 2.61 -4.57
C VAL A 138 13.66 1.48 -5.58
N VAL A 139 12.84 0.43 -5.46
CA VAL A 139 12.92 -0.75 -6.35
C VAL A 139 12.64 -0.39 -7.81
N GLY A 140 11.72 0.54 -8.05
CA GLY A 140 11.41 1.00 -9.42
C GLY A 140 11.93 2.40 -9.70
N LEU A 141 13.10 2.74 -9.16
CA LEU A 141 13.81 3.95 -9.50
C LEU A 141 14.57 3.72 -10.82
N ALA A 142 14.37 4.60 -11.80
CA ALA A 142 15.07 4.52 -13.07
C ALA A 142 16.49 5.08 -12.92
N SER A 143 17.45 4.54 -13.66
CA SER A 143 18.84 5.04 -13.64
C SER A 143 18.92 6.50 -14.11
N ASN A 144 18.06 6.88 -15.07
CA ASN A 144 17.97 8.27 -15.58
C ASN A 144 17.43 9.28 -14.56
N ASP A 145 16.89 8.82 -13.44
CA ASP A 145 16.39 9.68 -12.35
C ASP A 145 17.48 9.99 -11.31
N VAL A 146 18.70 9.48 -11.49
CA VAL A 146 19.84 9.63 -10.58
C VAL A 146 20.87 10.57 -11.20
N PHE A 147 21.23 11.63 -10.47
CA PHE A 147 22.18 12.65 -10.92
C PHE A 147 23.38 12.67 -9.98
N LEU A 148 24.52 12.14 -10.44
CA LEU A 148 25.76 12.05 -9.65
C LEU A 148 26.79 13.12 -10.00
N ASP A 149 26.80 13.60 -11.25
CA ASP A 149 27.82 14.54 -11.77
C ASP A 149 27.42 16.01 -11.56
N VAL A 150 27.01 16.34 -10.34
CA VAL A 150 26.58 17.68 -9.91
C VAL A 150 27.11 17.96 -8.50
N ASP A 151 27.17 19.24 -8.11
CA ASP A 151 27.73 19.67 -6.81
C ASP A 151 27.03 18.99 -5.61
N THR A 152 25.71 18.84 -5.69
CA THR A 152 24.93 18.05 -4.73
C THR A 152 24.20 16.93 -5.48
N PRO A 153 24.69 15.68 -5.45
CA PRO A 153 24.01 14.55 -6.08
C PRO A 153 22.57 14.39 -5.59
N TYR A 154 21.65 14.01 -6.46
CA TYR A 154 20.23 13.89 -6.12
C TYR A 154 19.48 12.83 -6.93
N ILE A 155 18.31 12.43 -6.41
CA ILE A 155 17.29 11.64 -7.09
C ILE A 155 16.10 12.52 -7.44
N VAL A 156 15.55 12.38 -8.64
CA VAL A 156 14.24 12.93 -9.00
C VAL A 156 13.19 11.84 -8.91
N LEU A 157 12.32 11.91 -7.90
CA LEU A 157 11.16 11.03 -7.86
C LEU A 157 10.00 11.67 -8.61
N HIS A 158 9.56 11.06 -9.70
CA HIS A 158 8.37 11.50 -10.45
C HIS A 158 7.42 10.34 -10.77
N LYS A 159 6.24 10.66 -11.33
CA LYS A 159 5.33 9.64 -11.87
C LYS A 159 5.97 9.02 -13.12
N SER A 160 6.28 7.72 -13.08
CA SER A 160 6.68 6.99 -14.29
C SER A 160 5.46 6.34 -14.96
N THR A 161 5.58 6.04 -16.26
CA THR A 161 4.55 5.36 -17.05
C THR A 161 4.19 3.97 -16.51
N PHE A 162 5.13 3.30 -15.85
CA PHE A 162 4.94 1.99 -15.20
C PHE A 162 4.47 2.08 -13.74
N ARG A 163 4.39 3.27 -13.15
CA ARG A 163 3.99 3.47 -11.74
C ARG A 163 3.10 4.69 -11.55
N ARG A 164 1.82 4.46 -11.26
CA ARG A 164 0.95 5.49 -10.66
C ARG A 164 1.44 5.83 -9.25
N LEU A 165 2.08 6.99 -9.06
CA LEU A 165 2.23 7.57 -7.71
C LEU A 165 0.86 7.89 -7.13
N LYS A 166 0.69 7.66 -5.82
CA LYS A 166 -0.60 7.76 -5.13
C LYS A 166 -1.19 9.18 -5.16
N THR A 167 -0.38 10.23 -5.27
CA THR A 167 -0.80 11.64 -5.33
C THR A 167 0.23 12.51 -6.07
N LYS A 168 -0.16 13.70 -6.57
CA LYS A 168 0.76 14.71 -7.15
C LYS A 168 1.84 15.17 -6.15
N SER A 169 1.57 15.10 -4.84
CA SER A 169 2.51 15.48 -3.78
C SER A 169 3.66 14.49 -3.56
N SER A 170 3.73 13.41 -4.33
CA SER A 170 4.81 12.41 -4.20
C SER A 170 6.02 12.74 -5.08
N GLU A 171 5.90 13.70 -6.00
CA GLU A 171 7.01 14.14 -6.84
C GLU A 171 7.93 15.04 -6.03
N ARG A 172 9.22 14.72 -5.98
CA ARG A 172 10.21 15.43 -5.15
C ARG A 172 11.64 15.19 -5.61
N VAL A 173 12.51 16.16 -5.36
CA VAL A 173 13.97 16.01 -5.47
C VAL A 173 14.51 15.61 -4.11
N ILE A 174 15.35 14.59 -4.07
CA ILE A 174 15.91 14.03 -2.83
C ILE A 174 17.43 14.09 -2.92
N PRO A 175 18.13 14.85 -2.05
CA PRO A 175 19.58 14.87 -2.06
C PRO A 175 20.13 13.49 -1.65
N LEU A 176 21.20 13.07 -2.32
CA LEU A 176 21.92 11.86 -2.00
C LEU A 176 23.07 12.18 -1.06
N VAL A 177 22.99 11.64 0.15
CA VAL A 177 23.96 11.85 1.22
C VAL A 177 24.29 10.53 1.90
N GLY A 178 25.42 10.49 2.61
CA GLY A 178 25.80 9.36 3.47
C GLY A 178 25.81 8.01 2.74
N SER A 179 25.21 7.01 3.38
CA SER A 179 25.20 5.62 2.92
C SER A 179 24.39 5.44 1.64
N ALA A 180 23.38 6.27 1.36
CA ALA A 180 22.64 6.24 0.10
C ALA A 180 23.50 6.66 -1.09
N LEU A 181 24.33 7.70 -0.94
CA LEU A 181 25.24 8.13 -2.00
C LEU A 181 26.30 7.07 -2.28
N GLU A 182 26.90 6.50 -1.23
CA GLU A 182 27.85 5.40 -1.35
C GLU A 182 27.23 4.19 -2.05
N ALA A 183 26.01 3.81 -1.68
CA ALA A 183 25.28 2.70 -2.29
C ALA A 183 25.04 2.91 -3.79
N ILE A 184 24.56 4.09 -4.18
CA ILE A 184 24.23 4.39 -5.58
C ILE A 184 25.47 4.46 -6.46
N LYS A 185 26.59 4.99 -5.96
CA LYS A 185 27.86 5.03 -6.71
C LYS A 185 28.42 3.65 -7.04
N LEU A 186 28.03 2.61 -6.30
CA LEU A 186 28.47 1.24 -6.52
C LEU A 186 27.53 0.45 -7.45
N LEU A 187 26.37 1.02 -7.79
CA LEU A 187 25.40 0.38 -8.67
C LEU A 187 25.77 0.63 -10.14
N ASP A 188 25.49 -0.36 -10.97
CA ASP A 188 25.54 -0.20 -12.42
C ASP A 188 24.29 0.55 -12.89
N LEU A 189 24.48 1.81 -13.29
CA LEU A 189 23.43 2.69 -13.80
C LEU A 189 23.30 2.64 -15.32
N SER A 190 23.98 1.70 -16.01
CA SER A 190 23.87 1.55 -17.47
C SER A 190 22.54 0.96 -17.93
N GLY A 191 21.86 0.22 -17.04
CA GLY A 191 20.52 -0.32 -17.27
C GLY A 191 19.42 0.73 -17.12
N GLU A 192 18.20 0.39 -17.53
CA GLU A 192 17.03 1.27 -17.36
C GLU A 192 16.66 1.45 -15.87
N TRP A 193 16.85 0.42 -15.06
CA TRP A 193 16.42 0.34 -13.65
C TRP A 193 17.58 0.02 -12.72
N LEU A 194 17.54 0.58 -11.51
CA LEU A 194 18.53 0.31 -10.45
C LEU A 194 18.47 -1.12 -9.89
N SER A 195 17.34 -1.81 -10.06
CA SER A 195 17.14 -3.16 -9.57
C SER A 195 16.43 -4.01 -10.63
N PRO A 196 17.13 -4.38 -11.71
CA PRO A 196 16.52 -5.06 -12.86
C PRO A 196 15.94 -6.44 -12.54
N ASP A 197 16.37 -7.07 -11.44
CA ASP A 197 15.95 -8.41 -11.00
C ASP A 197 14.72 -8.41 -10.05
N TYR A 198 14.05 -7.26 -9.81
CA TYR A 198 12.92 -7.12 -8.88
C TYR A 198 11.63 -6.56 -9.49
#